data_AF-A0A3M1RUS6-F1
#
_entry.id   AF-A0A3M1RUS6-F1
#
_cell.length_a   1.000
_cell.length_b   1.000
_cell.length_c   1.000
_cell.angle_alpha   90.00
_cell.angle_beta   90.00
_cell.angle_gamma   90.00
#
_symmetry.space_group_name_H-M   'P 1'
#
loop_
_entity.id
_entity.type
_entity.pdbx_description
1 polymer ?
#
loop_
_entity_poly.entity_id
_entity_poly.type
_entity_poly.pdbx_seq_one_letter_code
_entity_poly.pdbx_strand_id
1 'polypeptide(L)'
;MDGERLFRCIDCNDTFIFTKFDSDPKFVAKSDDNEFIAIYENDRTSLINRHFNHRVVELELDKETAVCDGPFGDPFVPIYIQARDRVNFYVIKKFRNNLEESLKCSVVGEFLNEKIAKISLQKENLLKDLNAEIDHISENEACEIVSKFEMITKKIRLNDFVKLYPDNENYLVNYAVPGKRVIDSFLKSSVAVLGSHKKKELDEFVKRHIEPYDSLNFIVKKKISIVKRKKGSRLIKFPAKEDFVDLRNIG
;
A
#
# COMPACT_ATOMS: atom_id res chain seq x y z
N MET A 1 17.55 -4.96 5.03
CA MET A 1 17.29 -5.48 3.67
C MET A 1 18.30 -4.85 2.72
N ASP A 2 19.58 -5.06 2.99
CA ASP A 2 20.68 -4.54 2.20
C ASP A 2 21.12 -5.68 1.26
N GLY A 3 20.94 -5.52 -0.05
CA GLY A 3 21.38 -6.51 -1.03
C GLY A 3 20.45 -6.82 -2.21
N GLU A 4 19.28 -6.19 -2.33
CA GLU A 4 18.46 -6.29 -3.55
C GLU A 4 18.80 -5.14 -4.52
N ARG A 5 19.21 -5.47 -5.74
CA ARG A 5 19.45 -4.50 -6.82
C ARG A 5 18.50 -4.76 -7.98
N LEU A 6 17.70 -3.76 -8.34
CA LEU A 6 16.70 -3.88 -9.40
C LEU A 6 17.24 -3.31 -10.71
N PHE A 7 17.05 -4.04 -11.80
CA PHE A 7 17.47 -3.62 -13.14
C PHE A 7 16.33 -3.73 -14.13
N ARG A 8 16.36 -2.86 -15.14
CA ARG A 8 15.46 -2.90 -16.28
C ARG A 8 16.24 -2.90 -17.58
N CYS A 9 15.96 -3.87 -18.44
CA CYS A 9 16.35 -3.82 -19.84
C CYS A 9 15.41 -2.91 -20.63
N ILE A 10 15.97 -1.90 -21.30
CA ILE A 10 15.22 -0.97 -22.14
C ILE A 10 14.83 -1.60 -23.48
N ASP A 11 15.61 -2.57 -23.97
CA ASP A 11 15.46 -3.13 -25.31
C ASP A 11 14.36 -4.21 -25.37
N CYS A 12 14.34 -5.13 -24.42
CA CYS A 12 13.28 -6.15 -24.31
C CYS A 12 12.21 -5.83 -23.26
N ASN A 13 12.37 -4.73 -22.51
CA ASN A 13 11.48 -4.33 -21.42
C ASN A 13 11.42 -5.32 -20.23
N ASP A 14 12.40 -6.22 -20.12
CA ASP A 14 12.53 -7.14 -18.99
C ASP A 14 12.97 -6.39 -17.72
N THR A 15 12.50 -6.87 -16.57
CA THR A 15 12.87 -6.36 -15.24
C THR A 15 13.32 -7.52 -14.40
N PHE A 16 14.46 -7.39 -13.72
CA PHE A 16 15.04 -8.46 -12.92
C PHE A 16 15.65 -7.89 -11.64
N ILE A 17 15.56 -8.66 -10.56
CA ILE A 17 16.20 -8.36 -9.28
C ILE A 17 17.42 -9.24 -9.17
N PHE A 18 18.53 -8.65 -8.75
CA PHE A 18 19.63 -9.40 -8.19
C PHE A 18 19.53 -9.39 -6.66
N THR A 19 19.44 -10.58 -6.08
CA THR A 19 19.43 -10.83 -4.65
C THR A 19 20.72 -11.54 -4.25
N LYS A 20 21.12 -11.47 -2.98
CA LYS A 20 22.26 -12.25 -2.47
C LYS A 20 22.12 -13.76 -2.67
N PHE A 21 20.90 -14.26 -2.86
CA PHE A 21 20.59 -15.68 -3.00
C PHE A 21 20.72 -16.19 -4.44
N ASP A 22 20.89 -15.32 -5.46
CA ASP A 22 20.97 -15.77 -6.86
C ASP A 22 22.24 -16.59 -7.17
N SER A 23 23.18 -16.62 -6.23
CA SER A 23 24.42 -17.42 -6.28
C SER A 23 24.38 -18.61 -5.33
N ASP A 24 23.28 -18.83 -4.61
CA ASP A 24 23.14 -19.93 -3.67
C ASP A 24 22.70 -21.21 -4.40
N PRO A 25 23.23 -22.38 -4.00
CA PRO A 25 22.85 -23.64 -4.63
C PRO A 25 21.40 -24.02 -4.32
N LYS A 26 20.71 -24.61 -5.31
CA LYS A 26 19.41 -25.27 -5.13
C LYS A 26 19.64 -26.68 -4.60
N PHE A 27 18.85 -27.13 -3.63
CA PHE A 27 18.97 -28.49 -3.10
C PHE A 27 17.82 -29.34 -3.62
N VAL A 28 18.14 -30.52 -4.17
CA VAL A 28 17.14 -31.49 -4.62
C VAL A 28 17.30 -32.77 -3.80
N ALA A 29 16.18 -33.26 -3.28
CA ALA A 29 16.14 -34.54 -2.57
C ALA A 29 16.37 -35.68 -3.56
N LYS A 30 17.34 -36.54 -3.26
CA LYS A 30 17.55 -37.77 -3.99
C LYS A 30 16.46 -38.76 -3.53
N SER A 31 15.71 -39.31 -4.47
CA SER A 31 14.46 -40.05 -4.26
C SER A 31 14.53 -41.19 -3.23
N ASP A 32 15.73 -41.70 -2.93
CA ASP A 32 15.89 -43.00 -2.28
C ASP A 32 16.66 -42.97 -0.93
N ASP A 33 17.37 -41.89 -0.56
CA ASP A 33 18.36 -41.95 0.55
C ASP A 33 18.31 -40.81 1.60
N ASN A 34 17.27 -39.96 1.64
CA ASN A 34 17.28 -38.73 2.48
C ASN A 34 18.51 -37.82 2.24
N GLU A 35 19.24 -38.01 1.15
CA GLU A 35 20.38 -37.19 0.75
C GLU A 35 19.90 -36.01 -0.09
N PHE A 36 20.43 -34.82 0.21
CA PHE A 36 20.21 -33.62 -0.59
C PHE A 36 21.43 -33.35 -1.46
N ILE A 37 21.21 -33.21 -2.76
CA ILE A 37 22.26 -32.82 -3.71
C ILE A 37 22.17 -31.31 -3.93
N ALA A 38 23.28 -30.61 -3.72
CA ALA A 38 23.42 -29.21 -4.09
C ALA A 38 23.65 -29.08 -5.60
N ILE A 39 22.72 -28.42 -6.28
CA ILE A 39 22.79 -28.04 -7.68
C ILE A 39 23.14 -26.54 -7.73
N TYR A 40 24.34 -26.23 -8.19
CA TYR A 40 24.77 -24.85 -8.35
C TYR A 40 24.20 -24.28 -9.65
N GLU A 41 23.27 -23.34 -9.55
CA GLU A 41 22.71 -22.60 -10.69
C GLU A 41 22.92 -21.10 -10.43
N ASN A 42 23.63 -20.42 -11.34
CA ASN A 42 23.86 -18.99 -11.25
C ASN A 42 22.92 -18.26 -12.21
N ASP A 43 21.76 -17.88 -11.71
CA ASP A 43 20.71 -17.19 -12.47
C ASP A 43 21.19 -15.84 -13.02
N ARG A 44 22.17 -15.20 -12.35
CA ARG A 44 22.77 -13.93 -12.82
C ARG A 44 23.53 -14.11 -14.13
N THR A 45 24.36 -15.15 -14.24
CA THR A 45 25.20 -15.36 -15.44
C THR A 45 24.35 -15.56 -16.69
N SER A 46 23.26 -16.32 -16.58
CA SER A 46 22.31 -16.53 -17.68
C SER A 46 21.65 -15.22 -18.11
N LEU A 47 21.17 -14.43 -17.14
CA LEU A 47 20.56 -13.12 -17.38
C LEU A 47 21.53 -12.14 -18.03
N ILE A 48 22.78 -12.04 -17.54
CA ILE A 48 23.75 -11.09 -18.09
C ILE A 48 24.16 -11.50 -19.51
N ASN A 49 24.35 -12.80 -19.78
CA ASN A 49 24.65 -13.29 -21.13
C ASN A 49 23.52 -12.96 -22.12
N ARG A 50 22.26 -13.14 -21.70
CA ARG A 50 21.09 -12.79 -22.53
C ARG A 50 20.99 -11.29 -22.82
N HIS A 51 21.51 -10.45 -21.94
CA HIS A 51 21.38 -8.98 -21.99
C HIS A 51 22.69 -8.25 -22.31
N PHE A 52 23.75 -8.96 -22.69
CA PHE A 52 25.09 -8.37 -22.83
C PHE A 52 25.13 -7.21 -23.85
N ASN A 53 24.34 -7.33 -24.94
CA ASN A 53 24.21 -6.29 -25.96
C ASN A 53 23.01 -5.36 -25.74
N HIS A 54 22.27 -5.54 -24.65
CA HIS A 54 21.10 -4.74 -24.35
C HIS A 54 21.46 -3.52 -23.49
N ARG A 55 20.64 -2.48 -23.62
CA ARG A 55 20.68 -1.28 -22.79
C ARG A 55 19.94 -1.59 -21.50
N VAL A 56 20.63 -1.51 -20.36
CA VAL A 56 20.06 -1.84 -19.05
C VAL A 56 20.30 -0.69 -18.09
N VAL A 57 19.31 -0.38 -17.25
CA VAL A 57 19.41 0.66 -16.22
C VAL A 57 19.18 0.04 -14.85
N GLU A 58 19.95 0.49 -13.86
CA GLU A 58 19.67 0.20 -12.46
C GLU A 58 18.57 1.14 -11.96
N LEU A 59 17.67 0.58 -11.15
CA LEU A 59 16.52 1.26 -10.61
C LEU A 59 16.66 1.38 -9.09
N GLU A 60 16.59 2.61 -8.60
CA GLU A 60 16.49 2.92 -7.18
C GLU A 60 15.01 2.86 -6.78
N LEU A 61 14.67 2.00 -5.82
CA LEU A 61 13.32 1.87 -5.28
C LEU A 61 13.10 2.89 -4.16
N ASP A 62 12.01 3.66 -4.25
CA ASP A 62 11.52 4.50 -3.16
C ASP A 62 10.57 3.68 -2.28
N LYS A 63 11.11 3.07 -1.23
CA LYS A 63 10.37 2.14 -0.37
C LYS A 63 9.22 2.81 0.39
N GLU A 64 9.26 4.13 0.60
CA GLU A 64 8.19 4.88 1.28
C GLU A 64 6.92 4.96 0.43
N THR A 65 7.04 4.72 -0.88
CA THR A 65 5.90 4.70 -1.82
C THR A 65 5.30 3.31 -2.03
N ALA A 66 5.75 2.31 -1.27
CA ALA A 66 5.24 0.96 -1.42
C ALA A 66 3.76 0.89 -0.99
N VAL A 67 2.90 0.45 -1.91
CA VAL A 67 1.47 0.26 -1.69
C VAL A 67 1.00 -1.05 -2.28
N CYS A 68 0.02 -1.69 -1.67
CA CYS A 68 -0.66 -2.84 -2.26
C CYS A 68 -2.18 -2.64 -2.23
N ASP A 69 -2.88 -3.24 -3.17
CA ASP A 69 -4.34 -3.25 -3.22
C ASP A 69 -4.84 -4.59 -2.69
N GLY A 70 -4.87 -4.71 -1.37
CA GLY A 70 -5.26 -5.94 -0.68
C GLY A 70 -4.78 -6.01 0.77
N PRO A 71 -4.97 -7.17 1.43
CA PRO A 71 -4.55 -7.38 2.80
C PRO A 71 -3.03 -7.24 2.99
N PHE A 72 -2.63 -6.69 4.12
CA PHE A 72 -1.24 -6.63 4.56
C PHE A 72 -0.70 -8.04 4.77
N GLY A 73 0.50 -8.28 4.26
CA GLY A 73 1.19 -9.57 4.44
C GLY A 73 0.70 -10.70 3.54
N ASP A 74 -0.31 -10.48 2.69
CA ASP A 74 -0.69 -11.48 1.68
C ASP A 74 0.44 -11.60 0.63
N PRO A 75 1.11 -12.76 0.54
CA PRO A 75 2.24 -12.96 -0.35
C PRO A 75 1.92 -12.92 -1.84
N PHE A 76 0.63 -12.98 -2.21
CA PHE A 76 0.13 -13.01 -3.57
C PHE A 76 -0.42 -11.67 -4.03
N VAL A 77 -0.72 -10.76 -3.10
CA VAL A 77 -1.15 -9.40 -3.44
C VAL A 77 0.03 -8.63 -4.05
N PRO A 78 -0.12 -8.06 -5.25
CA PRO A 78 0.94 -7.28 -5.86
C PRO A 78 1.28 -6.03 -5.06
N ILE A 79 2.57 -5.76 -4.91
CA ILE A 79 3.08 -4.52 -4.34
C ILE A 79 3.53 -3.61 -5.47
N TYR A 80 3.09 -2.36 -5.42
CA TYR A 80 3.48 -1.30 -6.34
C TYR A 80 4.42 -0.35 -5.62
N ILE A 81 5.56 -0.04 -6.24
CA ILE A 81 6.59 0.82 -5.65
C ILE A 81 7.07 1.80 -6.70
N GLN A 82 7.20 3.08 -6.33
CA GLN A 82 7.86 4.07 -7.17
C GLN A 82 9.35 3.74 -7.24
N ALA A 83 9.90 3.80 -8.43
CA ALA A 83 11.31 3.64 -8.69
C ALA A 83 11.79 4.73 -9.63
N ARG A 84 13.09 4.96 -9.66
CA ARG A 84 13.71 5.88 -10.60
C ARG A 84 15.05 5.34 -11.09
N ASP A 85 15.41 5.74 -12.30
CA ASP A 85 16.83 5.81 -12.65
C ASP A 85 17.31 7.25 -12.40
N ARG A 86 18.45 7.66 -12.98
CA ARG A 86 18.97 9.03 -12.84
C ARG A 86 18.12 10.12 -13.52
N VAL A 87 17.19 9.75 -14.40
CA VAL A 87 16.48 10.64 -15.33
C VAL A 87 14.96 10.40 -15.34
N ASN A 88 14.51 9.17 -15.10
CA ASN A 88 13.14 8.71 -15.30
C ASN A 88 12.55 8.09 -14.04
N PHE A 89 11.23 8.14 -14.00
CA PHE A 89 10.41 7.52 -12.97
C PHE A 89 9.68 6.31 -13.55
N TYR A 90 9.54 5.28 -12.71
CA TYR A 90 8.92 4.01 -13.02
C TYR A 90 8.05 3.54 -11.86
N VAL A 91 6.98 2.82 -12.16
CA VAL A 91 6.24 2.05 -11.15
C VAL A 91 6.56 0.59 -11.34
N ILE A 92 7.08 -0.03 -10.30
CA ILE A 92 7.44 -1.44 -10.25
C ILE A 92 6.33 -2.20 -9.58
N LYS A 93 5.80 -3.23 -10.27
CA LYS A 93 4.90 -4.22 -9.71
C LYS A 93 5.74 -5.43 -9.28
N LYS A 94 5.80 -5.70 -7.98
CA LYS A 94 6.34 -6.95 -7.40
C LYS A 94 5.18 -7.92 -7.15
N PHE A 95 5.27 -9.16 -7.64
CA PHE A 95 4.19 -10.15 -7.51
C PHE A 95 4.70 -11.58 -7.68
N ARG A 96 3.91 -12.56 -7.23
CA ARG A 96 4.09 -14.00 -7.49
C ARG A 96 2.72 -14.67 -7.52
N ASN A 97 2.58 -15.78 -8.25
CA ASN A 97 1.30 -16.48 -8.36
C ASN A 97 1.13 -17.62 -7.36
N ASN A 98 2.25 -18.17 -6.86
CA ASN A 98 2.29 -19.24 -5.86
C ASN A 98 3.58 -19.13 -5.04
N LEU A 99 3.73 -19.96 -4.01
CA LEU A 99 4.89 -19.92 -3.10
C LEU A 99 6.16 -20.54 -3.70
N GLU A 100 6.02 -21.41 -4.71
CA GLU A 100 7.13 -22.09 -5.39
C GLU A 100 7.80 -21.17 -6.43
N GLU A 101 7.09 -20.15 -6.90
CA GLU A 101 7.60 -19.13 -7.82
C GLU A 101 8.46 -18.08 -7.10
N SER A 102 9.56 -17.70 -7.75
CA SER A 102 10.34 -16.53 -7.39
C SER A 102 9.52 -15.24 -7.55
N LEU A 103 9.86 -14.23 -6.75
CA LEU A 103 9.19 -12.93 -6.82
C LEU A 103 9.50 -12.25 -8.15
N LYS A 104 8.47 -12.01 -8.95
CA LYS A 104 8.57 -11.37 -10.27
C LYS A 104 8.45 -9.86 -10.11
N CYS A 105 9.15 -9.14 -11.00
CA CYS A 105 9.05 -7.70 -11.12
C CYS A 105 8.71 -7.30 -12.54
N SER A 106 7.91 -6.24 -12.69
CA SER A 106 7.68 -5.61 -13.98
C SER A 106 7.46 -4.11 -13.85
N VAL A 107 7.89 -3.36 -14.86
CA VAL A 107 7.54 -1.95 -14.97
C VAL A 107 6.13 -1.82 -15.56
N VAL A 108 5.22 -1.23 -14.79
CA VAL A 108 3.80 -1.10 -15.15
C VAL A 108 3.38 0.33 -15.50
N GLY A 109 4.23 1.31 -15.21
CA GLY A 109 4.06 2.71 -15.62
C GLY A 109 5.17 3.60 -15.06
N GLU A 110 4.86 4.88 -14.86
CA GLU A 110 5.86 5.90 -14.54
C GLU A 110 5.58 6.59 -13.22
N PHE A 111 4.31 6.87 -12.92
CA PHE A 111 3.92 7.50 -11.67
C PHE A 111 2.81 6.73 -10.98
N LEU A 112 3.04 6.44 -9.70
CA LEU A 112 2.03 5.96 -8.78
C LEU A 112 1.23 7.17 -8.28
N ASN A 113 -0.09 7.12 -8.44
CA ASN A 113 -0.99 8.18 -7.99
C ASN A 113 -2.07 7.58 -7.09
N GLU A 114 -2.04 7.98 -5.83
CA GLU A 114 -3.04 7.63 -4.84
C GLU A 114 -4.10 8.72 -4.76
N LYS A 115 -5.37 8.32 -4.87
CA LYS A 115 -6.51 9.22 -4.76
C LYS A 115 -7.51 8.67 -3.77
N ILE A 116 -8.25 9.55 -3.11
CA ILE A 116 -9.41 9.12 -2.34
C ILE A 116 -10.46 8.56 -3.30
N ALA A 117 -10.91 7.35 -3.02
CA ALA A 117 -12.04 6.73 -3.69
C ALA A 117 -13.34 7.02 -2.94
N LYS A 118 -13.32 6.92 -1.60
CA LYS A 118 -14.52 7.04 -0.76
C LYS A 118 -14.17 7.50 0.65
N ILE A 119 -15.04 8.31 1.22
CA ILE A 119 -15.09 8.62 2.65
C ILE A 119 -16.41 8.05 3.17
N SER A 120 -16.39 7.30 4.25
CA SER A 120 -17.58 6.69 4.83
C SER A 120 -17.55 6.72 6.35
N LEU A 121 -18.74 6.79 6.94
CA LEU A 121 -18.95 6.68 8.37
C LEU A 121 -19.04 5.21 8.80
N GLN A 122 -18.61 4.90 10.02
CA GLN A 122 -18.79 3.59 10.66
C GLN A 122 -20.19 3.46 11.25
N LYS A 123 -21.22 3.46 10.39
CA LYS A 123 -22.62 3.61 10.79
C LYS A 123 -23.07 2.63 11.87
N GLU A 124 -22.74 1.36 11.70
CA GLU A 124 -23.19 0.30 12.61
C GLU A 124 -22.56 0.45 13.99
N ASN A 125 -21.27 0.81 14.06
CA ASN A 125 -20.58 1.06 15.32
C ASN A 125 -21.13 2.32 15.98
N LEU A 126 -21.30 3.41 15.23
CA LEU A 126 -21.86 4.64 15.77
C LEU A 126 -23.28 4.46 16.29
N LEU A 127 -24.10 3.69 15.58
CA LEU A 127 -25.47 3.38 16.02
C LEU A 127 -25.47 2.57 17.31
N LYS A 128 -24.58 1.57 17.43
CA LYS A 128 -24.42 0.79 18.66
C LYS A 128 -23.99 1.67 19.84
N ASP A 129 -22.99 2.51 19.63
CA ASP A 129 -22.44 3.37 20.69
C ASP A 129 -23.46 4.42 21.14
N LEU A 130 -24.21 5.03 20.20
CA LEU A 130 -25.29 5.94 20.54
C LEU A 130 -26.37 5.27 21.38
N ASN A 131 -26.83 4.08 20.99
CA ASN A 131 -27.86 3.34 21.73
C ASN A 131 -27.37 2.83 23.09
N ALA A 132 -26.06 2.60 23.25
CA ALA A 132 -25.47 2.12 24.48
C ALA A 132 -25.19 3.24 25.50
N GLU A 133 -24.84 4.44 25.04
CA GLU A 133 -24.34 5.51 25.91
C GLU A 133 -25.24 6.72 26.06
N ILE A 134 -26.20 6.93 25.14
CA ILE A 134 -27.14 8.04 25.26
C ILE A 134 -28.41 7.55 25.94
N ASP A 135 -28.61 7.99 27.18
CA ASP A 135 -29.76 7.61 28.00
C ASP A 135 -31.07 7.96 27.30
N HIS A 136 -32.01 7.01 27.28
CA HIS A 136 -33.35 7.17 26.72
C HIS A 136 -33.39 7.60 25.24
N ILE A 137 -32.34 7.36 24.46
CA ILE A 137 -32.42 7.51 23.01
C ILE A 137 -33.29 6.41 22.42
N SER A 138 -34.21 6.77 21.52
CA SER A 138 -34.94 5.78 20.72
C SER A 138 -34.11 5.34 19.51
N GLU A 139 -34.35 4.12 19.03
CA GLU A 139 -33.67 3.59 17.84
C GLU A 139 -33.90 4.49 16.61
N ASN A 140 -35.08 5.10 16.50
CA ASN A 140 -35.40 6.05 15.42
C ASN A 140 -34.56 7.33 15.50
N GLU A 141 -34.38 7.90 16.69
CA GLU A 141 -33.54 9.09 16.89
C GLU A 141 -32.08 8.77 16.58
N ALA A 142 -31.56 7.64 17.05
CA ALA A 142 -30.20 7.20 16.75
C ALA A 142 -29.99 7.00 15.23
N CYS A 143 -30.94 6.35 14.55
CA CYS A 143 -30.93 6.20 13.09
C CYS A 143 -30.96 7.56 12.38
N GLU A 144 -31.76 8.51 12.86
CA GLU A 144 -31.85 9.85 12.29
C GLU A 144 -30.53 10.62 12.44
N ILE A 145 -29.88 10.53 13.60
CA ILE A 145 -28.56 11.14 13.86
C ILE A 145 -27.52 10.59 12.89
N VAL A 146 -27.40 9.26 12.79
CA VAL A 146 -26.44 8.60 11.89
C VAL A 146 -26.70 8.98 10.43
N SER A 147 -27.97 9.02 10.02
CA SER A 147 -28.36 9.42 8.66
C SER A 147 -27.99 10.88 8.36
N LYS A 148 -28.25 11.81 9.29
CA LYS A 148 -27.82 13.21 9.16
C LYS A 148 -26.30 13.33 9.10
N PHE A 149 -25.58 12.55 9.89
CA PHE A 149 -24.12 12.58 9.89
C PHE A 149 -23.53 11.99 8.60
N GLU A 150 -24.15 10.94 8.07
CA GLU A 150 -23.79 10.44 6.75
C GLU A 150 -23.97 11.50 5.66
N MET A 151 -25.03 12.32 5.70
CA MET A 151 -25.18 13.39 4.72
C MET A 151 -24.04 14.41 4.78
N ILE A 152 -23.42 14.61 5.95
CA ILE A 152 -22.25 15.47 6.11
C ILE A 152 -21.04 14.88 5.35
N THR A 153 -20.88 13.54 5.32
CA THR A 153 -19.76 12.86 4.62
C THR A 153 -19.61 13.30 3.15
N LYS A 154 -20.73 13.61 2.47
CA LYS A 154 -20.75 14.04 1.06
C LYS A 154 -20.08 15.39 0.83
N LYS A 155 -19.88 16.19 1.87
CA LYS A 155 -19.30 17.53 1.81
C LYS A 155 -17.91 17.61 2.45
N ILE A 156 -17.46 16.53 3.07
CA ILE A 156 -16.17 16.46 3.76
C ILE A 156 -15.02 16.39 2.75
N ARG A 157 -13.95 17.12 3.03
CA ARG A 157 -12.67 17.10 2.33
C ARG A 157 -11.56 16.62 3.27
N LEU A 158 -10.40 16.24 2.73
CA LEU A 158 -9.27 15.80 3.56
C LEU A 158 -8.87 16.81 4.63
N ASN A 159 -8.89 18.10 4.31
CA ASN A 159 -8.50 19.16 5.23
C ASN A 159 -9.50 19.35 6.39
N ASP A 160 -10.63 18.64 6.37
CA ASP A 160 -11.59 18.63 7.47
C ASP A 160 -11.24 17.57 8.53
N PHE A 161 -10.20 16.76 8.31
CA PHE A 161 -9.68 15.80 9.28
C PHE A 161 -8.43 16.35 9.98
N VAL A 162 -8.29 16.02 11.27
CA VAL A 162 -7.09 16.37 12.04
C VAL A 162 -5.93 15.47 11.63
N LYS A 163 -6.21 14.18 11.46
CA LYS A 163 -5.20 13.17 11.20
C LYS A 163 -5.79 11.93 10.55
N LEU A 164 -4.96 11.24 9.77
CA LEU A 164 -5.23 9.93 9.19
C LEU A 164 -4.35 8.88 9.88
N TYR A 165 -4.94 7.75 10.20
CA TYR A 165 -4.28 6.58 10.76
C TYR A 165 -4.44 5.41 9.80
N PRO A 166 -3.35 4.72 9.40
CA PRO A 166 -3.46 3.57 8.53
C PRO A 166 -4.27 2.46 9.21
N ASP A 167 -5.02 1.72 8.41
CA ASP A 167 -5.57 0.45 8.82
C ASP A 167 -4.45 -0.60 8.93
N ASN A 168 -4.59 -1.53 9.87
CA ASN A 168 -3.57 -2.56 10.11
C ASN A 168 -3.62 -3.69 9.08
N GLU A 169 -4.74 -3.83 8.36
CA GLU A 169 -4.97 -4.90 7.40
C GLU A 169 -4.91 -4.41 5.96
N ASN A 170 -5.09 -3.12 5.66
CA ASN A 170 -5.15 -2.64 4.28
C ASN A 170 -4.50 -1.26 4.08
N TYR A 171 -3.45 -1.22 3.25
CA TYR A 171 -2.71 0.01 2.92
C TYR A 171 -3.57 1.15 2.37
N LEU A 172 -4.65 0.82 1.65
CA LEU A 172 -5.52 1.80 1.01
C LEU A 172 -6.67 2.24 1.93
N VAL A 173 -6.72 1.77 3.17
CA VAL A 173 -7.72 2.16 4.16
C VAL A 173 -7.06 2.96 5.27
N ASN A 174 -7.68 4.09 5.61
CA ASN A 174 -7.26 4.91 6.74
C ASN A 174 -8.48 5.28 7.59
N TYR A 175 -8.28 5.39 8.90
CA TYR A 175 -9.22 5.99 9.83
C TYR A 175 -8.89 7.46 10.02
N ALA A 176 -9.87 8.32 9.79
CA ALA A 176 -9.72 9.76 9.82
C ALA A 176 -10.45 10.36 11.01
N VAL A 177 -9.68 11.04 11.86
CA VAL A 177 -10.20 11.76 13.03
C VAL A 177 -10.86 13.06 12.56
N PRO A 178 -12.16 13.27 12.81
CA PRO A 178 -12.85 14.49 12.37
C PRO A 178 -12.30 15.74 13.05
N GLY A 179 -12.14 16.80 12.26
CA GLY A 179 -11.84 18.12 12.78
C GLY A 179 -13.03 18.79 13.45
N LYS A 180 -12.75 19.87 14.19
CA LYS A 180 -13.74 20.62 14.96
C LYS A 180 -15.00 20.98 14.15
N ARG A 181 -14.86 21.43 12.90
CA ARG A 181 -16.00 21.80 12.05
C ARG A 181 -16.97 20.62 11.82
N VAL A 182 -16.42 19.42 11.65
CA VAL A 182 -17.22 18.20 11.41
C VAL A 182 -17.92 17.80 12.71
N ILE A 183 -17.20 17.85 13.84
CA ILE A 183 -17.76 17.59 15.18
C ILE A 183 -18.87 18.57 15.54
N ASP A 184 -18.65 19.87 15.33
CA ASP A 184 -19.67 20.90 15.59
C ASP A 184 -20.94 20.67 14.74
N SER A 185 -20.77 20.18 13.51
CA SER A 185 -21.90 19.81 12.64
C SER A 185 -22.63 18.57 13.16
N PHE A 186 -21.91 17.54 13.61
CA PHE A 186 -22.49 16.36 14.24
C PHE A 186 -23.28 16.72 15.50
N LEU A 187 -22.69 17.49 16.42
CA LEU A 187 -23.33 17.94 17.65
C LEU A 187 -24.58 18.77 17.36
N LYS A 188 -24.50 19.71 16.42
CA LYS A 188 -25.65 20.54 16.02
C LYS A 188 -26.79 19.70 15.47
N SER A 189 -26.50 18.74 14.60
CA SER A 189 -27.50 17.83 14.02
C SER A 189 -28.10 16.91 15.08
N SER A 190 -27.30 16.44 16.04
CA SER A 190 -27.75 15.56 17.11
C SER A 190 -28.63 16.28 18.12
N VAL A 191 -28.25 17.50 18.52
CA VAL A 191 -29.07 18.38 19.38
C VAL A 191 -30.39 18.75 18.71
N ALA A 192 -30.43 18.87 17.38
CA ALA A 192 -31.69 19.13 16.66
C ALA A 192 -32.64 17.93 16.69
N VAL A 193 -32.14 16.71 16.89
CA VAL A 193 -32.96 15.48 17.04
C VAL A 193 -33.37 15.30 18.50
N LEU A 194 -32.42 15.32 19.41
CA LEU A 194 -32.63 14.97 20.83
C LEU A 194 -33.06 16.16 21.71
N GLY A 195 -32.91 17.39 21.22
CA GLY A 195 -33.11 18.61 21.99
C GLY A 195 -31.88 19.08 22.77
N SER A 196 -31.90 20.34 23.22
CA SER A 196 -30.77 21.01 23.88
C SER A 196 -30.38 20.43 25.24
N HIS A 197 -31.30 19.77 25.94
CA HIS A 197 -31.06 19.16 27.24
C HIS A 197 -30.05 18.00 27.17
N LYS A 198 -29.93 17.33 26.00
CA LYS A 198 -28.97 16.25 25.74
C LYS A 198 -27.58 16.72 25.30
N LYS A 199 -27.36 18.04 25.20
CA LYS A 199 -26.09 18.59 24.68
C LYS A 199 -24.86 18.14 25.48
N LYS A 200 -24.93 18.19 26.82
CA LYS A 200 -23.78 17.84 27.68
C LYS A 200 -23.37 16.37 27.48
N GLU A 201 -24.36 15.49 27.38
CA GLU A 201 -24.17 14.06 27.16
C GLU A 201 -23.55 13.79 25.79
N LEU A 202 -24.02 14.47 24.74
CA LEU A 202 -23.43 14.41 23.41
C LEU A 202 -21.98 14.93 23.38
N ASP A 203 -21.68 16.02 24.10
CA ASP A 203 -20.32 16.56 24.20
C ASP A 203 -19.38 15.55 24.90
N GLU A 204 -19.86 14.83 25.90
CA GLU A 204 -19.11 13.77 26.59
C GLU A 204 -18.94 12.52 25.72
N PHE A 205 -20.00 12.11 24.99
CA PHE A 205 -19.95 11.05 23.99
C PHE A 205 -18.86 11.32 22.96
N VAL A 206 -18.83 12.52 22.39
CA VAL A 206 -17.80 12.90 21.41
C VAL A 206 -16.39 12.78 21.99
N LYS A 207 -16.17 13.19 23.24
CA LYS A 207 -14.84 13.08 23.87
C LYS A 207 -14.38 11.64 24.03
N ARG A 208 -15.30 10.69 24.23
CA ARG A 208 -14.98 9.27 24.38
C ARG A 208 -14.74 8.55 23.06
N HIS A 209 -15.31 9.04 21.96
CA HIS A 209 -15.36 8.34 20.66
C HIS A 209 -14.62 9.04 19.53
N ILE A 210 -13.76 10.01 19.83
CA ILE A 210 -12.98 10.76 18.81
C ILE A 210 -11.56 10.23 18.64
N GLU A 211 -11.14 9.25 19.44
CA GLU A 211 -9.80 8.67 19.33
C GLU A 211 -9.67 7.80 18.07
N PRO A 212 -8.44 7.50 17.60
CA PRO A 212 -8.22 6.67 16.43
C PRO A 212 -9.01 5.35 16.52
N TYR A 213 -9.57 4.91 15.38
CA TYR A 213 -10.37 3.68 15.26
C TYR A 213 -11.76 3.67 15.95
N ASP A 214 -12.16 4.71 16.68
CA ASP A 214 -13.50 4.80 17.29
C ASP A 214 -14.63 5.10 16.29
N SER A 215 -15.88 5.00 16.72
CA SER A 215 -17.07 5.07 15.86
C SER A 215 -17.35 6.42 15.21
N LEU A 216 -16.86 7.55 15.78
CA LEU A 216 -16.95 8.85 15.12
C LEU A 216 -15.91 9.05 14.02
N ASN A 217 -14.94 8.14 13.89
CA ASN A 217 -13.94 8.23 12.86
C ASN A 217 -14.48 7.78 11.50
N PHE A 218 -13.94 8.41 10.47
CA PHE A 218 -14.32 8.13 9.09
C PHE A 218 -13.35 7.13 8.48
N ILE A 219 -13.89 6.16 7.75
CA ILE A 219 -13.10 5.28 6.90
C ILE A 219 -12.85 6.01 5.58
N VAL A 220 -11.58 6.29 5.30
CA VAL A 220 -11.09 6.85 4.04
C VAL A 220 -10.48 5.73 3.22
N LYS A 221 -11.21 5.31 2.17
CA LYS A 221 -10.71 4.37 1.18
C LYS A 221 -10.03 5.12 0.05
N LYS A 222 -8.79 4.76 -0.22
CA LYS A 222 -7.98 5.22 -1.33
C LYS A 222 -8.07 4.24 -2.50
N LYS A 223 -7.66 4.71 -3.66
CA LYS A 223 -7.41 3.91 -4.85
C LYS A 223 -6.10 4.34 -5.46
N ILE A 224 -5.38 3.38 -6.00
CA ILE A 224 -4.15 3.63 -6.74
C ILE A 224 -4.45 3.69 -8.23
N SER A 225 -3.71 4.51 -8.93
CA SER A 225 -3.74 4.60 -10.38
C SER A 225 -2.32 4.77 -10.90
N ILE A 226 -2.01 4.10 -12.00
CA ILE A 226 -0.68 4.12 -12.60
C ILE A 226 -0.74 4.95 -13.88
N VAL A 227 0.07 6.00 -13.94
CA VAL A 227 0.13 6.93 -15.07
C VAL A 227 1.27 6.55 -16.01
N LYS A 228 1.00 6.52 -17.32
CA LYS A 228 1.99 6.29 -18.38
C LYS A 228 2.29 7.56 -19.16
N ARG A 229 3.57 7.90 -19.41
CA ARG A 229 4.01 9.04 -20.25
C ARG A 229 4.76 8.55 -21.49
N LYS A 230 4.84 9.38 -22.54
CA LYS A 230 5.64 9.06 -23.74
C LYS A 230 7.12 9.42 -23.52
N LYS A 231 7.91 8.38 -23.23
CA LYS A 231 9.39 8.12 -23.25
C LYS A 231 10.44 9.27 -23.25
N GLY A 232 11.49 9.06 -22.44
CA GLY A 232 12.85 9.56 -22.66
C GLY A 232 13.90 9.05 -21.63
N SER A 233 14.42 7.83 -21.75
CA SER A 233 15.48 7.30 -20.86
C SER A 233 16.88 7.21 -21.47
N ARG A 234 17.91 7.55 -20.66
CA ARG A 234 19.34 7.58 -21.04
C ARG A 234 20.11 6.44 -20.35
N LEU A 235 21.19 6.01 -21.01
CA LEU A 235 21.63 4.61 -21.08
C LEU A 235 22.75 4.24 -20.10
N ILE A 236 22.72 3.00 -19.60
CA ILE A 236 23.89 2.30 -19.08
C ILE A 236 24.04 1.03 -19.94
N LYS A 237 25.27 0.70 -20.36
CA LYS A 237 25.60 -0.57 -21.03
C LYS A 237 26.23 -1.49 -20.00
N PHE A 238 25.88 -2.77 -20.01
CA PHE A 238 26.64 -3.76 -19.26
C PHE A 238 28.07 -3.84 -19.83
N PRO A 239 29.09 -4.08 -18.98
CA PRO A 239 30.43 -4.37 -19.45
C PRO A 239 30.42 -5.64 -20.33
N ALA A 240 31.38 -5.75 -21.24
CA ALA A 240 31.53 -6.91 -22.11
C ALA A 240 31.80 -8.18 -21.29
N LYS A 241 31.51 -9.35 -21.89
CA LYS A 241 31.57 -10.69 -21.30
C LYS A 241 32.93 -11.07 -20.67
N GLU A 242 33.97 -10.28 -20.91
CA GLU A 242 35.35 -10.50 -20.47
C GLU A 242 35.69 -9.71 -19.18
N ASP A 243 34.85 -8.75 -18.78
CA ASP A 243 35.05 -7.88 -17.61
C ASP A 243 34.12 -8.23 -16.44
N PHE A 244 33.67 -9.48 -16.33
CA PHE A 244 33.04 -9.94 -15.09
C PHE A 244 34.08 -9.93 -13.97
N VAL A 245 34.16 -8.83 -13.24
CA VAL A 245 34.74 -8.82 -11.90
C VAL A 245 34.07 -9.95 -11.14
N ASP A 246 34.87 -10.89 -10.64
CA ASP A 246 34.40 -11.98 -9.79
C ASP A 246 33.75 -11.35 -8.55
N LEU A 247 32.41 -11.24 -8.57
CA LEU A 247 31.64 -10.65 -7.48
C LEU A 247 31.64 -11.51 -6.21
N ARG A 248 32.37 -12.64 -6.20
CA ARG A 248 32.76 -13.34 -4.95
C ARG A 248 33.79 -12.56 -4.13
N ASN A 249 34.40 -11.51 -4.69
CA ASN A 249 35.37 -10.65 -4.00
C ASN A 249 34.81 -9.26 -3.62
N ILE A 250 33.50 -9.03 -3.79
CA ILE A 250 32.81 -7.86 -3.21
C ILE A 250 31.75 -8.39 -2.26
N GLY A 251 32.22 -8.79 -1.08
CA GLY A 251 31.48 -9.41 0.01
C GLY A 251 32.44 -10.11 0.95
#